data_AF-A0A8H5H7Z5-F1
#
_entry.id   AF-A0A8H5H7Z5-F1
#
_cell.length_a   1.000
_cell.length_b   1.000
_cell.length_c   1.000
_cell.angle_alpha   90.00
_cell.angle_beta   90.00
_cell.angle_gamma   90.00
#
_symmetry.space_group_name_H-M   'P 1'
#
loop_
_entity.id
_entity.type
_entity.pdbx_description
1 polymer ?
#
loop_
_entity_poly.entity_id
_entity_poly.type
_entity_poly.pdbx_seq_one_letter_code
_entity_poly.pdbx_strand_id
1 'polypeptide(L)'
;MEQEIKQGKVGRAMPEVASSKGKKASAGSIFERSNYPAPGPLVPFSYTTERLTDLIPLERLPKKNLLAVNSRNRYGYAEQKVINTEWTSRPDRTYTYYLNLSDATQARVQAEAAARAARKPGDYKDPANNDRFLAMTSPPSIPTGFEGYLIPPTATPGPIPPPTFVVHDPPPCPIASKSTEYEHIEEAHLYISPAHQIGVGNHSVVYQAEWELPRSAIIPPPSTDPVICKECLQLDIDRILKEVDGEHGERMEAQWKEKSTTLSVVQKGRPPVTFDVVDAHDFETGNNKGGGRQVSLADTRPYCVELEGPVRPIRTTVSWQDPMHPTCEHIKPPPEVPPTVKVRVVAKLSDSGDKHLASEAKNYQEFKKHMFENWSGLNVLQPMHDPVPVGALVPQFYGYYERDWYSEDDDETEDEADDVQAMEGVEGEGVDSKPTKRKREPVGYLSSILLLEDCGEMVDARELTLDQK
;
A
#
# COMPACT_ATOMS: atom_id res chain seq x y z
N MET A 1 12.13 -12.91 13.62
CA MET A 1 12.16 -13.24 12.18
C MET A 1 13.12 -14.38 11.81
N GLU A 2 14.45 -14.21 11.76
CA GLU A 2 15.35 -15.31 11.33
C GLU A 2 15.23 -16.61 12.16
N GLN A 3 15.13 -16.50 13.48
CA GLN A 3 14.92 -17.67 14.35
C GLN A 3 13.54 -18.32 14.14
N GLU A 4 12.52 -17.53 13.80
CA GLU A 4 11.18 -18.04 13.52
C GLU A 4 11.14 -18.75 12.17
N ILE A 5 11.84 -18.23 11.17
CA ILE A 5 12.03 -18.88 9.86
C ILE A 5 12.80 -20.19 10.02
N LYS A 6 13.89 -20.20 10.79
CA LYS A 6 14.66 -21.42 11.12
C LYS A 6 13.83 -22.44 11.90
N GLN A 7 12.88 -22.00 12.71
CA GLN A 7 11.95 -22.86 13.45
C GLN A 7 10.72 -23.26 12.62
N GLY A 8 10.62 -22.85 11.34
CA GLY A 8 9.46 -23.09 10.48
C GLY A 8 8.19 -22.37 10.94
N LYS A 9 8.29 -21.41 11.87
CA LYS A 9 7.17 -20.61 12.37
C LYS A 9 6.73 -19.53 11.38
N VAL A 10 7.64 -19.05 10.53
CA VAL A 10 7.36 -18.02 9.53
C VAL A 10 8.11 -18.39 8.26
N GLY A 11 7.46 -18.69 7.14
CA GLY A 11 8.09 -18.72 5.82
C GLY A 11 9.20 -19.76 5.59
N ARG A 12 9.60 -19.92 4.33
CA ARG A 12 10.83 -20.62 3.91
C ARG A 12 11.64 -19.67 3.05
N ALA A 13 12.95 -19.54 3.30
CA ALA A 13 13.83 -18.76 2.43
C ALA A 13 13.92 -19.41 1.05
N MET A 14 14.01 -18.62 -0.03
CA MET A 14 14.24 -19.18 -1.35
C MET A 14 15.59 -19.93 -1.38
N PRO A 15 15.68 -21.11 -2.03
CA PRO A 15 16.95 -21.81 -2.18
C PRO A 15 17.93 -20.94 -2.98
N GLU A 16 19.21 -20.93 -2.62
CA GLU A 16 20.23 -20.26 -3.44
C GLU A 16 20.25 -20.90 -4.81
N VAL A 17 19.77 -20.16 -5.82
CA VAL A 17 19.87 -20.62 -7.20
C VAL A 17 21.35 -20.59 -7.54
N ALA A 18 21.93 -21.76 -7.83
CA ALA A 18 23.31 -21.86 -8.29
C ALA A 18 23.47 -20.90 -9.47
N SER A 19 24.22 -19.81 -9.27
CA SER A 19 24.39 -18.73 -10.24
C SER A 19 24.59 -19.31 -11.63
N SER A 20 23.56 -19.22 -12.48
CA SER A 20 23.65 -19.66 -13.86
C SER A 20 24.70 -18.80 -14.54
N LYS A 21 25.92 -19.33 -14.67
CA LYS A 21 27.04 -18.66 -15.34
C LYS A 21 26.64 -18.41 -16.79
N GLY A 22 26.17 -17.22 -17.13
CA GLY A 22 25.94 -16.86 -18.54
C GLY A 22 25.02 -15.68 -18.82
N LYS A 23 23.92 -15.50 -18.08
CA LYS A 23 23.03 -14.34 -18.30
C LYS A 23 23.48 -13.17 -17.42
N LYS A 24 23.93 -12.09 -18.05
CA LYS A 24 24.07 -10.78 -17.38
C LYS A 24 22.70 -10.42 -16.84
N ALA A 25 22.48 -10.59 -15.54
CA ALA A 25 21.32 -10.03 -14.86
C ALA A 25 21.28 -8.53 -15.17
N SER A 26 20.09 -8.00 -15.43
CA SER A 26 19.88 -6.56 -15.61
C SER A 26 20.22 -5.88 -14.28
N ALA A 27 21.49 -5.49 -14.11
CA ALA A 27 21.99 -4.84 -12.91
C ALA A 27 21.08 -3.65 -12.57
N GLY A 28 20.17 -3.83 -11.61
CA GLY A 28 19.18 -2.81 -11.24
C GLY A 28 17.76 -3.30 -10.96
N SER A 29 17.42 -4.60 -11.10
CA SER A 29 16.08 -5.03 -10.68
C SER A 29 15.97 -5.05 -9.16
N ILE A 30 14.98 -4.34 -8.60
CA ILE A 30 14.69 -4.34 -7.15
C ILE A 30 14.34 -5.74 -6.62
N PHE A 31 13.95 -6.66 -7.52
CA PHE A 31 13.59 -8.04 -7.19
C PHE A 31 14.81 -8.98 -7.15
N GLU A 32 16.02 -8.47 -7.43
CA GLU A 32 17.24 -9.28 -7.26
C GLU A 32 17.42 -9.69 -5.81
N ARG A 33 17.70 -10.98 -5.60
CA ARG A 33 17.91 -11.57 -4.27
C ARG A 33 18.97 -10.85 -3.44
N SER A 34 20.02 -10.32 -4.06
CA SER A 34 21.07 -9.54 -3.40
C SER A 34 20.56 -8.27 -2.72
N ASN A 35 19.39 -7.76 -3.13
CA ASN A 35 18.78 -6.57 -2.54
C ASN A 35 17.91 -6.90 -1.31
N TYR A 36 17.72 -8.17 -0.96
CA TYR A 36 16.93 -8.57 0.19
C TYR A 36 17.83 -8.77 1.41
N PRO A 37 17.47 -8.20 2.58
CA PRO A 37 18.14 -8.56 3.82
C PRO A 37 17.90 -10.03 4.13
N ALA A 38 18.88 -10.68 4.75
CA ALA A 38 18.73 -12.06 5.20
C ALA A 38 17.52 -12.19 6.15
N PRO A 39 16.70 -13.25 6.01
CA PRO A 39 16.85 -14.42 5.14
C PRO A 39 16.00 -14.34 3.86
N GLY A 40 15.65 -13.13 3.40
CA GLY A 40 14.86 -12.93 2.19
C GLY A 40 15.62 -13.24 0.88
N PRO A 41 14.90 -13.31 -0.24
CA PRO A 41 13.44 -13.33 -0.35
C PRO A 41 12.86 -14.68 0.08
N LEU A 42 11.61 -14.67 0.57
CA LEU A 42 10.91 -15.87 1.01
C LEU A 42 10.19 -16.55 -0.18
N VAL A 43 10.10 -17.88 -0.14
CA VAL A 43 9.35 -18.69 -1.10
C VAL A 43 7.87 -18.23 -1.09
N PRO A 44 7.26 -17.99 -2.26
CA PRO A 44 5.84 -17.66 -2.34
C PRO A 44 4.96 -18.71 -1.64
N PHE A 45 3.89 -18.26 -0.98
CA PHE A 45 2.94 -19.09 -0.23
C PHE A 45 3.57 -19.87 0.94
N SER A 46 4.79 -19.54 1.36
CA SER A 46 5.42 -20.18 2.53
C SER A 46 5.01 -19.57 3.87
N TYR A 47 4.33 -18.42 3.84
CA TYR A 47 3.82 -17.71 5.02
C TYR A 47 2.51 -16.99 4.67
N THR A 48 1.75 -16.59 5.69
CA THR A 48 0.54 -15.81 5.50
C THR A 48 0.90 -14.38 5.13
N THR A 49 0.46 -13.92 3.96
CA THR A 49 0.59 -12.55 3.48
C THR A 49 -0.65 -11.71 3.82
N GLU A 50 -0.44 -10.43 4.08
CA GLU A 50 -1.51 -9.47 4.34
C GLU A 50 -2.33 -9.21 3.07
N ARG A 51 -3.64 -8.97 3.23
CA ARG A 51 -4.51 -8.59 2.11
C ARG A 51 -4.21 -7.17 1.69
N LEU A 52 -4.05 -6.95 0.38
CA LEU A 52 -4.07 -5.60 -0.14
C LEU A 52 -5.53 -5.15 -0.17
N THR A 53 -5.88 -4.18 0.68
CA THR A 53 -7.21 -3.56 0.75
C THR A 53 -7.20 -2.11 0.27
N ASP A 54 -6.00 -1.53 0.13
CA ASP A 54 -5.83 -0.16 -0.30
C ASP A 54 -5.89 -0.07 -1.82
N LEU A 55 -6.53 0.98 -2.31
CA LEU A 55 -6.57 1.29 -3.73
C LEU A 55 -5.20 1.80 -4.20
N ILE A 56 -4.57 1.08 -5.13
CA ILE A 56 -3.42 1.61 -5.87
C ILE A 56 -3.96 2.43 -7.05
N PRO A 57 -3.64 3.73 -7.15
CA PRO A 57 -4.05 4.54 -8.29
C PRO A 57 -3.60 3.93 -9.62
N LEU A 58 -4.43 4.01 -10.65
CA LEU A 58 -4.18 3.34 -11.94
C LEU A 58 -2.88 3.78 -12.60
N GLU A 59 -2.48 5.04 -12.43
CA GLU A 59 -1.21 5.60 -12.92
C GLU A 59 0.03 5.03 -12.22
N ARG A 60 -0.16 4.44 -11.04
CA ARG A 60 0.89 3.83 -10.23
C ARG A 60 0.91 2.31 -10.33
N LEU A 61 -0.04 1.69 -11.04
CA LEU A 61 -0.02 0.25 -11.24
C LEU A 61 1.22 -0.17 -12.05
N PRO A 62 1.79 -1.35 -11.78
CA PRO A 62 2.89 -1.89 -12.57
C PRO A 62 2.52 -1.99 -14.05
N LYS A 63 3.33 -1.40 -14.93
CA LYS A 63 3.14 -1.50 -16.38
C LYS A 63 3.40 -2.92 -16.88
N LYS A 64 4.42 -3.56 -16.30
CA LYS A 64 4.81 -4.95 -16.57
C LYS A 64 4.64 -5.77 -15.29
N ASN A 65 3.96 -6.90 -15.41
CA ASN A 65 3.94 -7.93 -14.40
C ASN A 65 4.73 -9.14 -14.92
N LEU A 66 5.76 -9.55 -14.20
CA LEU A 66 6.35 -10.87 -14.37
C LEU A 66 5.52 -11.86 -13.57
N LEU A 67 4.71 -12.64 -14.28
CA LEU A 67 3.95 -13.72 -13.69
C LEU A 67 4.85 -14.95 -13.57
N ALA A 68 5.21 -15.32 -12.34
CA ALA A 68 5.78 -16.63 -12.05
C ALA A 68 4.63 -17.59 -11.69
N VAL A 69 4.26 -18.46 -12.64
CA VAL A 69 3.32 -19.55 -12.39
C VAL A 69 4.11 -20.79 -12.04
N ASN A 70 4.00 -21.25 -10.79
CA ASN A 70 4.43 -22.60 -10.49
C ASN A 70 3.35 -23.58 -10.97
N SER A 71 3.69 -24.33 -12.02
CA SER A 71 2.94 -25.45 -12.58
C SER A 71 1.66 -25.13 -13.37
N ARG A 72 1.45 -25.90 -14.45
CA ARG A 72 0.39 -25.74 -15.45
C ARG A 72 -0.98 -25.47 -14.79
N ASN A 73 -1.49 -24.26 -14.98
CA ASN A 73 -2.87 -23.94 -14.61
C ASN A 73 -3.83 -24.82 -15.43
N ARG A 74 -5.07 -24.96 -14.96
CA ARG A 74 -6.11 -25.78 -15.62
C ARG A 74 -6.39 -25.37 -17.07
N TYR A 75 -5.94 -24.19 -17.50
CA TYR A 75 -6.23 -23.57 -18.81
C TYR A 75 -5.09 -23.61 -19.81
N GLY A 76 -3.87 -23.89 -19.36
CA GLY A 76 -2.73 -24.28 -20.19
C GLY A 76 -2.63 -25.80 -20.21
N TYR A 77 -3.67 -26.47 -20.72
CA TYR A 77 -3.73 -27.93 -20.98
C TYR A 77 -2.78 -28.77 -20.09
N ALA A 78 -3.11 -28.91 -18.81
CA ALA A 78 -2.45 -29.90 -17.97
C ALA A 78 -3.11 -31.26 -18.18
N GLU A 79 -2.34 -32.21 -18.74
CA GLU A 79 -2.70 -33.63 -18.70
C GLU A 79 -3.06 -34.03 -17.26
N GLN A 80 -4.28 -34.53 -17.06
CA GLN A 80 -4.79 -35.06 -15.79
C GLN A 80 -3.91 -36.18 -15.18
N LYS A 81 -2.92 -36.71 -15.91
CA LYS A 81 -2.04 -37.81 -15.49
C LYS A 81 -1.01 -37.43 -14.41
N VAL A 82 -0.97 -36.18 -13.96
CA VAL A 82 0.16 -35.62 -13.18
C VAL A 82 -0.18 -35.30 -11.72
N ILE A 83 -1.39 -35.62 -11.27
CA ILE A 83 -1.95 -35.28 -9.95
C ILE A 83 -1.08 -35.71 -8.75
N ASN A 84 -0.14 -36.65 -8.93
CA ASN A 84 0.66 -37.22 -7.85
C ASN A 84 2.09 -36.65 -7.67
N THR A 85 2.50 -35.65 -8.45
CA THR A 85 3.83 -35.01 -8.23
C THR A 85 3.70 -33.82 -7.30
N GLU A 86 4.57 -33.70 -6.29
CA GLU A 86 4.63 -32.50 -5.45
C GLU A 86 4.89 -31.28 -6.33
N TRP A 87 3.98 -30.29 -6.32
CA TRP A 87 4.05 -29.17 -7.25
C TRP A 87 5.33 -28.32 -7.06
N THR A 88 5.85 -28.27 -5.83
CA THR A 88 7.12 -27.63 -5.45
C THR A 88 8.35 -28.26 -6.11
N SER A 89 8.24 -29.49 -6.63
CA SER A 89 9.36 -30.22 -7.26
C SER A 89 9.59 -29.83 -8.72
N ARG A 90 8.80 -28.90 -9.27
CA ARG A 90 8.85 -28.48 -10.67
C ARG A 90 9.47 -27.09 -10.81
N PRO A 91 10.20 -26.83 -11.90
CA PRO A 91 10.68 -25.49 -12.17
C PRO A 91 9.50 -24.55 -12.39
N ASP A 92 9.60 -23.36 -11.81
CA ASP A 92 8.66 -22.27 -12.04
C ASP A 92 8.68 -21.87 -13.52
N ARG A 93 7.51 -21.51 -14.07
CA ARG A 93 7.41 -20.92 -15.41
C ARG A 93 7.12 -19.44 -15.29
N THR A 94 7.94 -18.63 -15.91
CA THR A 94 7.77 -17.18 -15.91
C THR A 94 7.19 -16.72 -17.24
N TYR A 95 6.21 -15.84 -17.16
CA TYR A 95 5.56 -15.21 -18.31
C TYR A 95 5.47 -13.70 -18.07
N THR A 96 5.65 -12.92 -19.13
CA THR A 96 5.52 -11.47 -19.07
C THR A 96 4.09 -11.06 -19.44
N TYR A 97 3.50 -10.21 -18.61
CA TYR A 97 2.21 -9.58 -18.86
C TYR A 97 2.33 -8.05 -18.80
N TYR A 98 1.50 -7.35 -19.57
CA TYR A 98 1.40 -5.90 -19.56
C TYR A 98 0.03 -5.44 -19.15
N LEU A 99 0.01 -4.32 -18.42
CA LEU A 99 -1.22 -3.64 -18.04
C LEU A 99 -1.93 -3.12 -19.30
N ASN A 100 -3.14 -3.59 -19.54
CA ASN A 100 -4.00 -3.13 -20.61
C ASN A 100 -5.09 -2.18 -20.05
N LEU A 101 -4.96 -0.91 -20.44
CA LEU A 101 -5.90 0.17 -20.12
C LEU A 101 -6.68 0.57 -21.37
N SER A 102 -7.98 0.77 -21.24
CA SER A 102 -8.80 1.33 -22.32
C SER A 102 -8.36 2.76 -22.64
N ASP A 103 -8.55 3.22 -23.88
CA ASP A 103 -8.17 4.58 -24.31
C ASP A 103 -8.78 5.67 -23.41
N ALA A 104 -10.04 5.49 -23.00
CA ALA A 104 -10.72 6.41 -22.09
C ALA A 104 -10.06 6.44 -20.71
N THR A 105 -9.64 5.27 -20.22
CA THR A 105 -8.92 5.13 -18.95
C THR A 105 -7.53 5.75 -19.03
N GLN A 106 -6.80 5.51 -20.11
CA GLN A 106 -5.49 6.12 -20.35
C GLN A 106 -5.58 7.64 -20.35
N ALA A 107 -6.59 8.21 -21.02
CA ALA A 107 -6.83 9.65 -21.01
C ALA A 107 -7.14 10.18 -19.60
N ARG A 108 -7.95 9.45 -18.81
CA ARG A 108 -8.23 9.81 -17.41
C ARG A 108 -6.98 9.77 -16.54
N VAL A 109 -6.19 8.69 -16.65
CA VAL A 109 -4.92 8.49 -15.95
C VAL A 109 -3.94 9.64 -16.26
N GLN A 110 -3.81 10.00 -17.53
CA GLN A 110 -2.97 11.14 -17.95
C GLN A 110 -3.50 12.47 -17.41
N ALA A 111 -4.81 12.69 -17.41
CA ALA A 111 -5.42 13.89 -16.87
C ALA A 111 -5.25 14.00 -15.34
N GLU A 112 -5.39 12.89 -14.61
CA GLU A 112 -5.17 12.83 -13.15
C GLU A 112 -3.69 13.04 -12.80
N ALA A 113 -2.78 12.41 -13.54
CA ALA A 113 -1.34 12.63 -13.39
C ALA A 113 -0.97 14.10 -13.69
N ALA A 114 -1.49 14.68 -14.77
CA ALA A 114 -1.29 16.08 -15.10
C ALA A 114 -1.89 17.02 -14.04
N ALA A 115 -3.08 16.71 -13.51
CA ALA A 115 -3.69 17.47 -12.43
C ALA A 115 -2.87 17.37 -11.13
N ARG A 116 -2.26 16.22 -10.84
CA ARG A 116 -1.35 16.02 -9.71
C ARG A 116 -0.04 16.78 -9.89
N ALA A 117 0.55 16.78 -11.08
CA ALA A 117 1.74 17.56 -11.39
C ALA A 117 1.46 19.08 -11.41
N ALA A 118 0.25 19.47 -11.84
CA ALA A 118 -0.20 20.86 -11.88
C ALA A 118 -0.70 21.38 -10.53
N ARG A 119 -1.04 20.48 -9.59
CA ARG A 119 -1.10 20.83 -8.18
C ARG A 119 0.31 21.27 -7.81
N LYS A 120 0.51 22.60 -7.86
CA LYS A 120 1.60 23.25 -7.12
C LYS A 120 1.61 22.57 -5.75
N PRO A 121 2.76 22.09 -5.26
CA PRO A 121 2.83 21.43 -3.95
C PRO A 121 2.04 22.30 -2.97
N GLY A 122 0.85 21.82 -2.63
CA GLY A 122 -0.25 22.67 -2.22
C GLY A 122 0.12 23.33 -0.91
N ASP A 123 -0.04 24.65 -0.81
CA ASP A 123 -0.10 25.36 0.46
C ASP A 123 1.01 25.03 1.48
N TYR A 124 2.21 24.63 1.03
CA TYR A 124 3.39 24.77 1.87
C TYR A 124 3.51 26.26 2.11
N LYS A 125 3.16 26.64 3.33
CA LYS A 125 2.97 28.04 3.69
C LYS A 125 4.23 28.77 3.31
N ASP A 126 4.02 29.81 2.51
CA ASP A 126 5.04 30.77 2.15
C ASP A 126 5.94 30.99 3.38
N PRO A 127 7.24 30.72 3.32
CA PRO A 127 8.16 31.00 4.42
C PRO A 127 7.99 32.43 4.94
N ALA A 128 7.54 33.38 4.10
CA ALA A 128 7.20 34.73 4.50
C ALA A 128 6.05 34.82 5.52
N ASN A 129 5.11 33.85 5.56
CA ASN A 129 4.09 33.77 6.60
C ASN A 129 4.68 33.35 7.95
N ASN A 130 5.65 32.42 7.96
CA ASN A 130 6.39 32.07 9.18
C ASN A 130 7.18 33.28 9.69
N ASP A 131 7.85 34.00 8.80
CA ASP A 131 8.60 35.21 9.16
C ASP A 131 7.68 36.32 9.69
N ARG A 132 6.50 36.51 9.08
CA ARG A 132 5.48 37.45 9.57
C ARG A 132 4.98 37.08 10.96
N PHE A 133 4.74 35.79 11.22
CA PHE A 133 4.29 35.32 12.53
C PHE A 133 5.37 35.50 13.61
N LEU A 134 6.63 35.21 13.27
CA LEU A 134 7.79 35.44 14.15
C LEU A 134 8.03 36.92 14.46
N ALA A 135 7.68 37.83 13.54
CA ALA A 135 7.80 39.27 13.73
C ALA A 135 6.67 39.88 14.58
N MET A 136 5.62 39.14 14.91
CA MET A 136 4.54 39.65 15.77
C MET A 136 5.02 39.70 17.22
N THR A 137 4.94 40.88 17.84
CA THR A 137 5.27 41.08 19.25
C THR A 137 4.32 40.36 20.21
N SER A 138 3.07 40.13 19.81
CA SER A 138 2.06 39.39 20.59
C SER A 138 1.02 38.73 19.68
N PRO A 139 1.31 37.56 19.09
CA PRO A 139 0.35 36.87 18.24
C PRO A 139 -0.83 36.36 19.10
N PRO A 140 -2.10 36.64 18.71
CA PRO A 140 -3.27 36.44 19.57
C PRO A 140 -3.66 34.96 19.78
N SER A 141 -3.28 34.07 18.86
CA SER A 141 -3.47 32.62 18.94
C SER A 141 -2.60 31.90 17.91
N ILE A 142 -2.44 30.58 18.03
CA ILE A 142 -1.83 29.75 16.98
C ILE A 142 -2.68 29.92 15.71
N PRO A 143 -2.15 30.48 14.61
CA PRO A 143 -2.98 30.77 13.46
C PRO A 143 -3.33 29.46 12.75
N THR A 144 -4.57 29.37 12.28
CA THR A 144 -5.05 28.20 11.56
C THR A 144 -4.16 27.90 10.37
N GLY A 145 -3.61 26.70 10.37
CA GLY A 145 -2.71 26.22 9.35
C GLY A 145 -1.30 25.99 9.86
N PHE A 146 -0.68 26.86 10.66
CA PHE A 146 0.79 26.81 10.87
C PHE A 146 1.27 25.42 11.33
N GLU A 147 2.33 24.93 10.69
CA GLU A 147 2.99 23.70 11.16
C GLU A 147 4.03 24.12 12.18
N GLY A 148 3.90 23.58 13.38
CA GLY A 148 4.77 23.90 14.49
C GLY A 148 4.52 22.98 15.66
N TYR A 149 5.43 23.03 16.62
CA TYR A 149 5.38 22.21 17.81
C TYR A 149 5.10 23.10 19.02
N LEU A 150 3.92 22.93 19.63
CA LEU A 150 3.61 23.60 20.90
C LEU A 150 4.28 22.82 22.03
N ILE A 151 5.14 23.49 22.80
CA ILE A 151 5.69 22.89 24.01
C ILE A 151 4.56 22.82 25.04
N PRO A 152 4.18 21.61 25.50
CA PRO A 152 3.06 21.48 26.42
C PRO A 152 3.40 22.20 27.73
N PRO A 153 2.51 23.09 28.22
CA PRO A 153 2.71 23.73 29.51
C PRO A 153 2.65 22.68 30.63
N THR A 154 3.56 22.75 31.59
CA THR A 154 3.60 21.85 32.77
C THR A 154 2.61 22.25 33.88
N ALA A 155 1.79 23.27 33.64
CA ALA A 155 0.94 23.90 34.64
C ALA A 155 -0.47 23.29 34.70
N THR A 156 -1.11 23.40 35.87
CA THR A 156 -2.52 23.07 36.07
C THR A 156 -3.44 24.04 35.30
N PRO A 157 -4.68 23.65 34.99
CA PRO A 157 -5.64 24.52 34.31
C PRO A 157 -5.79 25.88 34.99
N GLY A 158 -5.89 26.95 34.20
CA GLY A 158 -5.95 28.34 34.67
C GLY A 158 -5.04 29.31 33.90
N PRO A 159 -4.82 30.52 34.43
CA PRO A 159 -3.92 31.49 33.83
C PRO A 159 -2.47 31.03 33.94
N ILE A 160 -1.83 30.86 32.79
CA ILE A 160 -0.46 30.42 32.62
C ILE A 160 0.33 31.44 31.78
N PRO A 161 1.66 31.50 31.92
CA PRO A 161 2.49 32.23 30.96
C PRO A 161 2.28 31.70 29.52
N PRO A 162 2.44 32.54 28.49
CA PRO A 162 2.37 32.13 27.08
C PRO A 162 3.24 30.90 26.82
N PRO A 163 2.68 29.80 26.32
CA PRO A 163 3.49 28.64 25.97
C PRO A 163 4.32 28.94 24.73
N THR A 164 5.46 28.26 24.65
CA THR A 164 6.36 28.36 23.50
C THR A 164 5.82 27.57 22.33
N PHE A 165 5.61 28.24 21.21
CA PHE A 165 5.24 27.63 19.94
C PHE A 165 6.45 27.64 19.00
N VAL A 166 6.93 26.46 18.65
CA VAL A 166 8.14 26.28 17.85
C VAL A 166 7.75 26.20 16.39
N VAL A 167 8.14 27.23 15.63
CA VAL A 167 7.95 27.33 14.20
C VAL A 167 9.14 26.64 13.52
N HIS A 168 8.84 25.71 12.63
CA HIS A 168 9.82 25.08 11.76
C HIS A 168 9.58 25.51 10.31
N ASP A 169 10.62 25.45 9.49
CA ASP A 169 10.46 25.62 8.05
C ASP A 169 9.60 24.47 7.50
N PRO A 170 8.85 24.68 6.39
CA PRO A 170 8.09 23.61 5.77
C PRO A 170 9.01 22.45 5.38
N PRO A 171 8.55 21.18 5.43
CA PRO A 171 9.37 20.06 5.00
C PRO A 171 9.78 20.28 3.55
N PRO A 172 11.05 19.98 3.18
CA PRO A 172 11.48 20.07 1.80
C PRO A 172 10.55 19.20 0.97
N CYS A 173 9.93 19.79 -0.04
CA CYS A 173 8.95 19.09 -0.85
C CYS A 173 9.61 17.87 -1.49
N PRO A 174 9.09 16.64 -1.27
CA PRO A 174 9.67 15.42 -1.84
C PRO A 174 9.79 15.47 -3.37
N ILE A 175 8.96 16.31 -4.01
CA ILE A 175 8.86 16.48 -5.47
C ILE A 175 10.13 17.14 -6.07
N ALA A 176 10.96 17.80 -5.27
CA ALA A 176 12.13 18.54 -5.78
C ALA A 176 13.46 17.76 -5.74
N SER A 177 13.54 16.64 -5.02
CA SER A 177 14.68 15.72 -5.20
C SER A 177 14.49 14.98 -6.52
N LYS A 178 15.44 15.15 -7.44
CA LYS A 178 15.46 14.73 -8.84
C LYS A 178 15.18 13.24 -9.17
N SER A 179 14.71 12.43 -8.22
CA SER A 179 14.34 11.04 -8.50
C SER A 179 12.92 10.98 -9.09
N THR A 180 12.81 11.33 -10.37
CA THR A 180 11.72 10.88 -11.27
C THR A 180 11.59 9.35 -11.32
N GLU A 181 12.49 8.60 -10.67
CA GLU A 181 12.52 7.14 -10.57
C GLU A 181 11.38 6.52 -9.74
N TYR A 182 10.81 7.23 -8.76
CA TYR A 182 9.74 6.65 -7.92
C TYR A 182 8.33 6.82 -8.51
N GLU A 183 8.20 7.47 -9.67
CA GLU A 183 6.89 7.85 -10.19
C GLU A 183 6.20 6.74 -10.99
N HIS A 184 6.95 5.75 -11.48
CA HIS A 184 6.40 4.63 -12.25
C HIS A 184 6.95 3.28 -11.78
N ILE A 185 6.04 2.39 -11.41
CA ILE A 185 6.38 1.00 -11.18
C ILE A 185 6.48 0.33 -12.54
N GLU A 186 7.71 0.04 -12.97
CA GLU A 186 7.90 -0.66 -14.23
C GLU A 186 7.57 -2.15 -14.08
N GLU A 187 7.97 -2.79 -12.98
CA GLU A 187 7.88 -4.24 -12.78
C GLU A 187 7.27 -4.61 -11.41
N ALA A 188 6.46 -5.67 -11.42
CA ALA A 188 6.02 -6.40 -10.23
C ALA A 188 5.95 -7.91 -10.50
N HIS A 189 6.06 -8.73 -9.45
CA HIS A 189 6.04 -10.19 -9.59
C HIS A 189 4.73 -10.76 -9.06
N LEU A 190 4.03 -11.53 -9.87
CA LEU A 190 2.78 -12.17 -9.49
C LEU A 190 2.98 -13.68 -9.39
N TYR A 191 2.64 -14.26 -8.24
CA TYR A 191 2.74 -15.68 -7.96
C TYR A 191 1.35 -16.31 -7.91
N ILE A 192 1.13 -17.34 -8.73
CA ILE A 192 -0.12 -18.10 -8.77
C ILE A 192 0.20 -19.57 -8.54
N SER A 193 -0.54 -20.21 -7.64
CA SER A 193 -0.40 -21.62 -7.30
C SER A 193 -1.73 -22.36 -7.50
N PRO A 194 -1.75 -23.53 -8.17
CA PRO A 194 -2.95 -24.36 -8.28
C PRO A 194 -3.53 -24.80 -6.93
N ALA A 195 -2.69 -24.90 -5.89
CA ALA A 195 -3.15 -25.23 -4.53
C ALA A 195 -4.00 -24.13 -3.90
N HIS A 196 -3.95 -22.91 -4.44
CA HIS A 196 -4.66 -21.73 -3.95
C HIS A 196 -5.83 -21.34 -4.86
N GLN A 197 -6.43 -22.31 -5.56
CA GLN A 197 -7.67 -22.10 -6.30
C GLN A 197 -8.83 -21.89 -5.32
N ILE A 198 -9.49 -20.74 -5.37
CA ILE A 198 -10.59 -20.38 -4.46
C ILE A 198 -11.97 -20.51 -5.11
N GLY A 199 -12.07 -20.51 -6.44
CA GLY A 199 -13.37 -20.63 -7.11
C GLY A 199 -13.28 -20.93 -8.60
N VAL A 200 -14.38 -21.46 -9.15
CA VAL A 200 -14.57 -21.71 -10.58
C VAL A 200 -15.88 -21.07 -10.99
N GLY A 201 -15.83 -20.10 -11.89
CA GLY A 201 -17.00 -19.55 -12.57
C GLY A 201 -17.25 -20.26 -13.91
N ASN A 202 -18.31 -19.85 -14.61
CA ASN A 202 -18.69 -20.45 -15.91
C ASN A 202 -17.63 -20.26 -17.01
N HIS A 203 -16.84 -19.19 -16.89
CA HIS A 203 -15.90 -18.72 -17.91
C HIS A 203 -14.53 -18.33 -17.33
N SER A 204 -14.32 -18.63 -16.04
CA SER A 204 -13.12 -18.19 -15.34
C SER A 204 -12.80 -19.08 -14.14
N VAL A 205 -11.54 -19.04 -13.71
CA VAL A 205 -11.13 -19.56 -12.40
C VAL A 205 -10.45 -18.47 -11.63
N VAL A 206 -10.65 -18.54 -10.33
CA VAL A 206 -10.17 -17.56 -9.38
C VAL A 206 -9.14 -18.23 -8.49
N TYR A 207 -7.98 -17.61 -8.39
CA TYR A 207 -6.90 -18.01 -7.50
C TYR A 207 -6.65 -16.92 -6.48
N GLN A 208 -6.36 -17.32 -5.25
CA GLN A 208 -5.66 -16.47 -4.31
C GLN A 208 -4.19 -16.42 -4.73
N ALA A 209 -3.69 -15.23 -5.01
CA ALA A 209 -2.34 -14.99 -5.52
C ALA A 209 -1.53 -14.15 -4.54
N GLU A 210 -0.21 -14.29 -4.59
CA GLU A 210 0.71 -13.38 -3.93
C GLU A 210 1.28 -12.42 -4.97
N TRP A 211 1.15 -11.12 -4.72
CA TRP A 211 1.65 -10.06 -5.57
C TRP A 211 2.77 -9.34 -4.85
N GLU A 212 3.97 -9.44 -5.39
CA GLU A 212 5.16 -8.76 -4.89
C GLU A 212 5.34 -7.44 -5.62
N LEU A 213 5.21 -6.37 -4.85
CA LEU A 213 5.27 -4.99 -5.32
C LEU A 213 6.50 -4.29 -4.72
N PRO A 214 7.06 -3.27 -5.40
CA PRO A 214 7.93 -2.31 -4.72
C PRO A 214 7.20 -1.74 -3.50
N ARG A 215 7.88 -1.55 -2.36
CA ARG A 215 7.22 -0.98 -1.17
C ARG A 215 6.62 0.39 -1.42
N SER A 216 7.25 1.18 -2.28
CA SER A 216 6.78 2.51 -2.71
C SER A 216 5.41 2.48 -3.37
N ALA A 217 4.98 1.33 -3.89
CA ALA A 217 3.66 1.12 -4.51
C ALA A 217 2.51 1.19 -3.50
N ILE A 218 2.68 0.52 -2.37
CA ILE A 218 1.62 0.27 -1.38
C ILE A 218 1.70 1.31 -0.29
N ILE A 219 2.90 1.47 0.26
CA ILE A 219 3.16 2.43 1.31
C ILE A 219 3.85 3.59 0.58
N PRO A 220 3.19 4.73 0.33
CA PRO A 220 3.94 5.93 -0.02
C PRO A 220 4.99 6.06 1.09
N PRO A 221 6.30 6.05 0.76
CA PRO A 221 7.31 5.69 1.73
C PRO A 221 7.11 6.53 3.00
N PRO A 222 6.67 5.94 4.13
CA PRO A 222 6.43 6.67 5.36
C PRO A 222 7.76 7.14 5.96
N SER A 223 8.86 6.75 5.30
CA SER A 223 10.25 6.93 5.62
C SER A 223 10.99 7.84 4.64
N THR A 224 10.32 8.49 3.68
CA THR A 224 10.93 9.57 2.88
C THR A 224 10.36 10.92 3.22
N ASP A 225 9.22 10.96 3.92
CA ASP A 225 8.76 12.21 4.49
C ASP A 225 9.87 12.71 5.41
N PRO A 226 10.41 13.90 5.13
CA PRO A 226 11.45 14.44 5.98
C PRO A 226 10.90 14.47 7.41
N VAL A 227 11.72 14.08 8.39
CA VAL A 227 11.33 14.10 9.80
C VAL A 227 12.19 15.08 10.58
N ILE A 228 11.61 15.75 11.58
CA ILE A 228 12.38 16.51 12.56
C ILE A 228 12.62 15.62 13.77
N CYS A 229 13.89 15.42 14.12
CA CYS A 229 14.25 14.71 15.34
C CYS A 229 13.76 15.48 16.57
N LYS A 230 12.88 14.87 17.37
CA LYS A 230 12.33 15.49 18.59
C LYS A 230 13.40 15.83 19.62
N GLU A 231 14.43 14.99 19.76
CA GLU A 231 15.51 15.23 20.72
C GLU A 231 16.41 16.38 20.27
N CYS A 232 16.80 16.43 18.99
CA CYS A 232 17.51 17.58 18.43
C CYS A 232 16.68 18.86 18.54
N LEU A 233 15.37 18.77 18.27
CA LEU A 233 14.44 19.89 18.41
C LEU A 233 14.41 20.40 19.84
N GLN A 234 14.29 19.51 20.83
CA GLN A 234 14.29 19.90 22.25
C GLN A 234 15.61 20.57 22.67
N LEU A 235 16.75 19.99 22.27
CA LEU A 235 18.07 20.57 22.56
C LEU A 235 18.25 21.96 21.91
N ASP A 236 17.72 22.13 20.70
CA ASP A 236 17.76 23.40 19.97
C ASP A 236 16.86 24.46 20.64
N ILE A 237 15.65 24.08 21.06
CA ILE A 237 14.75 24.96 21.82
C ILE A 237 15.43 25.39 23.12
N ASP A 238 15.99 24.46 23.88
CA ASP A 238 16.64 24.76 25.17
C ASP A 238 17.84 25.69 24.96
N ARG A 239 18.61 25.49 23.89
CA ARG A 239 19.70 26.39 23.48
C ARG A 239 19.18 27.78 23.16
N ILE A 240 18.15 27.90 22.32
CA ILE A 240 17.57 29.19 21.90
C ILE A 240 16.99 29.93 23.11
N LEU A 241 16.24 29.24 23.97
CA LEU A 241 15.69 29.82 25.20
C LEU A 241 16.82 30.32 26.11
N LYS A 242 17.90 29.54 26.30
CA LYS A 242 19.06 29.97 27.09
C LYS A 242 19.78 31.19 26.48
N GLU A 243 19.91 31.24 25.16
CA GLU A 243 20.55 32.35 24.45
C GLU A 243 19.73 33.64 24.51
N VAL A 244 18.41 33.55 24.38
CA VAL A 244 17.48 34.69 24.37
C VAL A 244 17.15 35.14 25.80
N ASP A 245 16.78 34.21 26.68
CA ASP A 245 16.28 34.52 28.02
C ASP A 245 17.35 34.47 29.11
N GLY A 246 18.50 33.87 28.82
CA GLY A 246 19.50 33.57 29.85
C GLY A 246 19.29 32.24 30.56
N GLU A 247 20.23 31.83 31.40
CA GLU A 247 20.25 30.49 32.00
C GLU A 247 19.10 30.25 32.99
N HIS A 248 18.55 31.33 33.55
CA HIS A 248 17.45 31.29 34.51
C HIS A 248 16.29 32.22 34.13
N GLY A 249 16.21 32.65 32.87
CA GLY A 249 15.17 33.56 32.39
C GLY A 249 15.33 35.01 32.85
N GLU A 250 16.54 35.41 33.24
CA GLU A 250 16.86 36.75 33.73
C GLU A 250 16.64 37.84 32.66
N ARG A 251 16.86 37.51 31.38
CA ARG A 251 16.63 38.39 30.21
C ARG A 251 15.26 38.23 29.58
N MET A 252 14.42 37.30 30.06
CA MET A 252 13.09 37.08 29.50
C MET A 252 12.22 38.34 29.65
N GLU A 253 11.65 38.79 28.53
CA GLU A 253 10.80 39.98 28.45
C GLU A 253 9.55 39.83 29.33
N ALA A 254 9.05 40.95 29.88
CA ALA A 254 7.93 40.95 30.81
C ALA A 254 6.64 40.33 30.24
N GLN A 255 6.39 40.52 28.94
CA GLN A 255 5.20 39.98 28.26
C GLN A 255 5.14 38.45 28.28
N TRP A 256 6.28 37.75 28.34
CA TRP A 256 6.36 36.29 28.42
C TRP A 256 6.34 35.78 29.87
N LYS A 257 6.43 36.68 30.86
CA LYS A 257 6.28 36.37 32.30
C LYS A 257 4.84 36.48 32.77
N GLU A 258 4.04 37.32 32.11
CA GLU A 258 2.66 37.59 32.49
C GLU A 258 1.76 36.38 32.19
N LYS A 259 0.84 36.07 33.10
CA LYS A 259 -0.10 34.94 32.95
C LYS A 259 -1.27 35.31 32.01
N SER A 260 -0.94 35.61 30.77
CA SER A 260 -1.87 36.13 29.76
C SER A 260 -2.60 35.03 28.98
N THR A 261 -2.20 33.76 29.14
CA THR A 261 -2.81 32.63 28.43
C THR A 261 -3.65 31.80 29.38
N THR A 262 -4.84 31.39 28.94
CA THR A 262 -5.74 30.54 29.73
C THR A 262 -5.68 29.12 29.19
N LEU A 263 -5.29 28.19 30.06
CA LEU A 263 -5.34 26.76 29.79
C LEU A 263 -6.67 26.21 30.31
N SER A 264 -7.59 25.84 29.42
CA SER A 264 -8.86 25.25 29.78
C SER A 264 -8.88 23.77 29.38
N VAL A 265 -9.32 22.91 30.31
CA VAL A 265 -9.59 21.52 29.98
C VAL A 265 -11.01 21.48 29.46
N VAL A 266 -11.15 21.37 28.15
CA VAL A 266 -12.46 21.27 27.51
C VAL A 266 -12.75 19.80 27.27
N GLN A 267 -13.79 19.33 27.94
CA GLN A 267 -14.36 18.03 27.63
C GLN A 267 -15.06 18.12 26.27
N LYS A 268 -14.32 17.88 25.18
CA LYS A 268 -14.89 17.72 23.84
C LYS A 268 -15.55 16.35 23.75
N GLY A 269 -16.81 16.27 24.18
CA GLY A 269 -17.65 15.11 24.02
C GLY A 269 -19.10 15.52 23.81
N ARG A 270 -19.87 14.69 23.11
CA ARG A 270 -21.33 14.80 23.22
C ARG A 270 -21.71 14.44 24.66
N PRO A 271 -22.76 15.03 25.26
CA PRO A 271 -23.28 14.52 26.51
C PRO A 271 -23.55 13.01 26.36
N PRO A 272 -23.26 12.19 27.40
CA PRO A 272 -23.46 10.76 27.34
C PRO A 272 -24.86 10.46 26.80
N VAL A 273 -24.91 9.72 25.69
CA VAL A 273 -26.19 9.33 25.12
C VAL A 273 -26.74 8.25 26.02
N THR A 274 -27.88 8.54 26.61
CA THR A 274 -28.62 7.59 27.42
C THR A 274 -29.69 7.02 26.54
N PHE A 275 -29.65 5.71 26.30
CA PHE A 275 -30.73 5.01 25.64
C PHE A 275 -31.38 4.07 26.65
N ASP A 276 -32.70 3.99 26.55
CA ASP A 276 -33.46 2.99 27.27
C ASP A 276 -33.24 1.66 26.54
N VAL A 277 -32.65 0.68 27.23
CA VAL A 277 -32.58 -0.68 26.70
C VAL A 277 -33.98 -1.26 26.82
N VAL A 278 -34.66 -1.37 25.68
CA VAL A 278 -35.95 -2.06 25.57
C VAL A 278 -35.67 -3.56 25.61
N ASP A 279 -36.31 -4.27 26.53
CA ASP A 279 -36.21 -5.73 26.58
C ASP A 279 -36.83 -6.33 25.30
N ALA A 280 -36.23 -7.38 24.74
CA ALA A 280 -36.62 -7.92 23.43
C ALA A 280 -38.12 -8.29 23.39
N HIS A 281 -38.64 -8.79 24.51
CA HIS A 281 -40.05 -9.13 24.67
C HIS A 281 -40.99 -7.90 24.62
N ASP A 282 -40.55 -6.74 25.12
CA ASP A 282 -41.35 -5.50 25.11
C ASP A 282 -41.35 -4.82 23.74
N PHE A 283 -40.26 -5.01 22.97
CA PHE A 283 -40.20 -4.58 21.57
C PHE A 283 -41.18 -5.36 20.68
N GLU A 284 -41.22 -6.69 20.83
CA GLU A 284 -42.12 -7.55 20.06
C GLU A 284 -43.60 -7.35 20.40
N THR A 285 -43.92 -7.03 21.65
CA THR A 285 -45.31 -6.86 22.11
C THR A 285 -45.83 -5.43 22.03
N GLY A 286 -44.98 -4.46 21.65
CA GLY A 286 -45.33 -3.04 21.53
C GLY A 286 -45.72 -2.38 22.86
N ASN A 287 -45.42 -3.02 23.99
CA ASN A 287 -45.94 -2.64 25.30
C ASN A 287 -44.85 -1.89 26.08
N ASN A 288 -44.66 -0.62 25.74
CA ASN A 288 -43.58 0.19 26.29
C ASN A 288 -43.92 0.69 27.71
N LYS A 289 -43.83 -0.19 28.71
CA LYS A 289 -43.98 0.20 30.12
C LYS A 289 -42.65 0.82 30.57
N GLY A 290 -42.60 2.16 30.57
CA GLY A 290 -41.39 2.99 30.77
C GLY A 290 -40.61 2.80 32.08
N GLY A 291 -40.04 1.62 32.31
CA GLY A 291 -39.16 1.29 33.42
C GLY A 291 -37.88 0.55 32.98
N GLY A 292 -37.53 0.64 31.68
CA GLY A 292 -36.36 -0.01 31.10
C GLY A 292 -35.04 0.45 31.71
N ARG A 293 -34.03 -0.42 31.64
CA ARG A 293 -32.70 -0.16 32.20
C ARG A 293 -32.01 0.88 31.32
N GLN A 294 -31.82 2.09 31.85
CA GLN A 294 -31.02 3.11 31.17
C GLN A 294 -29.56 2.70 31.12
N VAL A 295 -29.01 2.62 29.93
CA VAL A 295 -27.57 2.45 29.72
C VAL A 295 -27.04 3.76 29.16
N SER A 296 -26.22 4.44 29.95
CA SER A 296 -25.43 5.58 29.50
C SER A 296 -24.12 5.05 28.95
N LEU A 297 -23.91 5.17 27.63
CA LEU A 297 -22.57 4.93 27.08
C LEU A 297 -21.70 6.14 27.42
N ALA A 298 -20.70 5.95 28.27
CA ALA A 298 -19.67 6.96 28.50
C ALA A 298 -18.78 7.03 27.25
N ASP A 299 -18.78 8.17 26.57
CA ASP A 299 -17.81 8.44 25.50
C ASP A 299 -16.44 8.65 26.19
N THR A 300 -15.58 7.63 26.21
CA THR A 300 -14.25 7.66 26.86
C THR A 300 -13.24 8.44 26.02
N ARG A 301 -13.65 9.54 25.39
CA ARG A 301 -12.75 10.35 24.59
C ARG A 301 -11.77 11.12 25.46
N PRO A 302 -10.53 11.31 24.99
CA PRO A 302 -9.52 12.06 25.70
C PRO A 302 -9.99 13.49 25.93
N TYR A 303 -9.77 14.01 27.15
CA TYR A 303 -9.92 15.43 27.44
C TYR A 303 -9.03 16.23 26.47
N CYS A 304 -9.60 17.21 25.78
CA CYS A 304 -8.81 18.14 24.98
C CYS A 304 -8.44 19.33 25.86
N VAL A 305 -7.17 19.73 25.81
CA VAL A 305 -6.74 20.99 26.42
C VAL A 305 -6.85 22.07 25.36
N GLU A 306 -7.71 23.07 25.58
CA GLU A 306 -7.79 24.25 24.74
C GLU A 306 -6.90 25.33 25.34
N LEU A 307 -6.12 25.96 24.47
CA LEU A 307 -5.25 27.07 24.82
C LEU A 307 -5.83 28.33 24.20
N GLU A 308 -6.28 29.26 25.04
CA GLU A 308 -6.79 30.55 24.61
C GLU A 308 -5.86 31.66 25.11
N GLY A 309 -5.24 32.37 24.16
CA GLY A 309 -4.33 33.48 24.45
C GLY A 309 -3.06 33.44 23.61
N PRO A 310 -2.14 34.38 23.88
CA PRO A 310 -0.94 34.55 23.07
C PRO A 310 0.02 33.37 23.23
N VAL A 311 0.74 33.07 22.16
CA VAL A 311 1.85 32.11 22.19
C VAL A 311 3.16 32.81 21.95
N ARG A 312 4.25 32.28 22.51
CA ARG A 312 5.59 32.79 22.27
C ARG A 312 6.21 32.07 21.08
N PRO A 313 6.35 32.70 19.90
CA PRO A 313 6.91 32.02 18.74
C PRO A 313 8.43 31.94 18.85
N ILE A 314 9.00 30.77 18.54
CA ILE A 314 10.46 30.57 18.41
C ILE A 314 10.73 29.81 17.12
N ARG A 315 11.74 30.23 16.35
CA ARG A 315 12.18 29.51 15.14
C ARG A 315 13.26 28.50 15.50
N THR A 316 13.06 27.23 15.16
CA THR A 316 14.11 26.21 15.30
C THR A 316 15.13 26.29 14.18
N THR A 317 16.38 25.92 14.47
CA THR A 317 17.45 25.73 13.47
C THR A 317 17.60 24.28 13.02
N VAL A 318 16.82 23.35 13.58
CA VAL A 318 16.87 21.94 13.23
C VAL A 318 16.29 21.74 11.83
N SER A 319 17.14 21.28 10.91
CA SER A 319 16.72 20.91 9.57
C SER A 319 15.95 19.60 9.60
N TRP A 320 15.01 19.47 8.65
CA TRP A 320 14.42 18.19 8.30
C TRP A 320 15.48 17.16 7.91
N GLN A 321 15.27 15.90 8.32
CA GLN A 321 16.20 14.80 8.08
C GLN A 321 15.53 13.73 7.20
N ASP A 322 16.31 13.12 6.31
CA ASP A 322 15.90 11.94 5.56
C ASP A 322 15.94 10.72 6.50
N PRO A 323 14.81 10.03 6.77
CA PRO A 323 14.81 8.85 7.62
C PRO A 323 15.68 7.70 7.10
N MET A 324 15.99 7.66 5.80
CA MET A 324 16.88 6.65 5.20
C MET A 324 18.35 6.97 5.44
N HIS A 325 18.68 8.26 5.52
CA HIS A 325 20.04 8.75 5.71
C HIS A 325 20.03 9.78 6.85
N PRO A 326 19.71 9.35 8.09
CA PRO A 326 19.56 10.27 9.20
C PRO A 326 20.87 11.00 9.45
N THR A 327 20.78 12.32 9.63
CA THR A 327 21.96 13.15 9.87
C THR A 327 22.30 13.24 11.35
N CYS A 328 21.37 12.89 12.25
CA CYS A 328 21.59 12.86 13.69
C CYS A 328 21.53 11.45 14.29
N GLU A 329 22.27 11.24 15.38
CA GLU A 329 22.38 9.95 16.08
C GLU A 329 21.09 9.51 16.77
N HIS A 330 20.19 10.45 17.05
CA HIS A 330 18.92 10.20 17.75
C HIS A 330 17.87 9.52 16.84
N ILE A 331 17.98 9.70 15.51
CA ILE A 331 17.15 8.99 14.54
C ILE A 331 17.94 7.76 14.12
N LYS A 332 17.53 6.60 14.63
CA LYS A 332 18.06 5.34 14.13
C LYS A 332 17.50 5.13 12.73
N PRO A 333 18.34 4.77 11.73
CA PRO A 333 17.80 4.34 10.45
C PRO A 333 16.83 3.20 10.72
N PRO A 334 15.70 3.14 10.01
CA PRO A 334 14.79 2.01 10.15
C PRO A 334 15.57 0.73 9.84
N PRO A 335 15.19 -0.40 10.44
CA PRO A 335 15.81 -1.67 10.11
C PRO A 335 15.76 -1.88 8.61
N GLU A 336 16.80 -2.50 8.03
CA GLU A 336 16.81 -2.85 6.62
C GLU A 336 15.54 -3.63 6.29
N VAL A 337 14.65 -2.99 5.54
CA VAL A 337 13.42 -3.61 5.06
C VAL A 337 13.65 -4.11 3.64
N PRO A 338 13.08 -5.26 3.25
CA PRO A 338 13.11 -5.68 1.87
C PRO A 338 12.60 -4.56 0.94
N PRO A 339 13.21 -4.35 -0.23
CA PRO A 339 12.80 -3.29 -1.17
C PRO A 339 11.37 -3.48 -1.69
N THR A 340 10.89 -4.72 -1.63
CA THR A 340 9.56 -5.15 -2.05
C THR A 340 8.71 -5.60 -0.86
N VAL A 341 7.43 -5.80 -1.11
CA VAL A 341 6.47 -6.38 -0.18
C VAL A 341 5.56 -7.34 -0.94
N LYS A 342 5.31 -8.51 -0.36
CA LYS A 342 4.32 -9.47 -0.86
C LYS A 342 3.00 -9.23 -0.17
N VAL A 343 1.96 -9.06 -0.97
CA VAL A 343 0.57 -8.93 -0.51
C VAL A 343 -0.28 -9.98 -1.20
N ARG A 344 -1.42 -10.28 -0.58
CA ARG A 344 -2.41 -11.20 -1.10
C ARG A 344 -3.44 -10.43 -1.92
N VAL A 345 -3.71 -10.94 -3.12
CA VAL A 345 -4.72 -10.46 -4.06
C VAL A 345 -5.46 -11.64 -4.69
N VAL A 346 -6.51 -11.34 -5.45
CA VAL A 346 -7.23 -12.33 -6.24
C VAL A 346 -6.84 -12.20 -7.71
N ALA A 347 -6.41 -13.31 -8.32
CA ALA A 347 -6.15 -13.41 -9.75
C ALA A 347 -7.25 -14.23 -10.42
N LYS A 348 -8.04 -13.57 -11.28
CA LYS A 348 -9.08 -14.19 -12.09
C LYS A 348 -8.57 -14.40 -13.51
N LEU A 349 -8.65 -15.64 -13.99
CA LEU A 349 -8.20 -16.07 -15.32
C LEU A 349 -9.41 -16.56 -16.13
N SER A 350 -9.47 -16.28 -17.42
CA SER A 350 -10.53 -16.71 -18.34
C SER A 350 -10.24 -18.01 -19.07
N ASP A 351 -11.30 -18.60 -19.61
CA ASP A 351 -11.24 -19.66 -20.60
C ASP A 351 -10.68 -19.18 -21.95
N SER A 352 -10.17 -20.12 -22.75
CA SER A 352 -9.61 -19.85 -24.08
C SER A 352 -10.62 -19.24 -25.04
N GLY A 353 -10.26 -18.08 -25.61
CA GLY A 353 -11.05 -17.40 -26.63
C GLY A 353 -12.23 -16.59 -26.11
N ASP A 354 -12.43 -16.55 -24.79
CA ASP A 354 -13.47 -15.72 -24.18
C ASP A 354 -13.00 -14.27 -24.00
N LYS A 355 -13.91 -13.32 -24.24
CA LYS A 355 -13.71 -11.87 -24.05
C LYS A 355 -14.35 -11.35 -22.75
N HIS A 356 -14.84 -12.25 -21.90
CA HIS A 356 -15.53 -11.88 -20.66
C HIS A 356 -14.63 -11.05 -19.73
N LEU A 357 -13.38 -11.45 -19.50
CA LEU A 357 -12.47 -10.69 -18.62
C LEU A 357 -12.14 -9.30 -19.16
N ALA A 358 -11.93 -9.15 -20.47
CA ALA A 358 -11.71 -7.83 -21.06
C ALA A 358 -12.94 -6.91 -20.88
N SER A 359 -14.15 -7.48 -20.99
CA SER A 359 -15.41 -6.74 -20.77
C SER A 359 -15.59 -6.36 -19.30
N GLU A 360 -15.29 -7.28 -18.39
CA GLU A 360 -15.34 -7.06 -16.95
C GLU A 360 -14.31 -6.01 -16.51
N ALA A 361 -13.07 -6.11 -16.98
CA ALA A 361 -12.02 -5.13 -16.76
C ALA A 361 -12.43 -3.73 -17.22
N LYS A 362 -13.08 -3.61 -18.37
CA LYS A 362 -13.60 -2.33 -18.87
C LYS A 362 -14.59 -1.71 -17.88
N ASN A 363 -15.49 -2.50 -17.30
CA ASN A 363 -16.43 -2.00 -16.29
C ASN A 363 -15.68 -1.47 -15.04
N TYR A 364 -14.69 -2.22 -14.55
CA TYR A 364 -13.87 -1.78 -13.41
C TYR A 364 -13.13 -0.47 -13.69
N GLN A 365 -12.58 -0.33 -14.90
CA GLN A 365 -11.91 0.90 -15.31
C GLN A 365 -12.89 2.09 -15.40
N GLU A 366 -14.15 1.87 -15.76
CA GLU A 366 -15.16 2.93 -15.86
C GLU A 366 -15.73 3.37 -14.49
N PHE A 367 -15.66 2.51 -13.47
CA PHE A 367 -16.14 2.86 -12.13
C PHE A 367 -15.41 4.08 -11.55
N LYS A 368 -16.14 4.83 -10.73
CA LYS A 368 -15.62 6.01 -10.03
C LYS A 368 -14.85 5.57 -8.79
N LYS A 369 -13.82 6.34 -8.42
CA LYS A 369 -12.95 6.05 -7.27
C LYS A 369 -13.71 5.72 -5.98
N HIS A 370 -14.77 6.48 -5.65
CA HIS A 370 -15.54 6.28 -4.43
C HIS A 370 -16.30 4.94 -4.36
N MET A 371 -16.47 4.23 -5.49
CA MET A 371 -17.10 2.90 -5.47
C MET A 371 -16.18 1.84 -4.86
N PHE A 372 -14.87 2.10 -4.89
CA PHE A 372 -13.84 1.24 -4.33
C PHE A 372 -13.51 1.61 -2.87
N GLU A 373 -14.02 2.71 -2.33
CA GLU A 373 -13.62 3.16 -0.99
C GLU A 373 -14.24 2.27 0.09
N ASN A 374 -13.40 1.70 0.97
CA ASN A 374 -13.84 0.86 2.12
C ASN A 374 -14.83 1.59 3.04
N TRP A 375 -14.84 2.92 3.00
CA TRP A 375 -15.87 3.75 3.60
C TRP A 375 -16.27 4.82 2.60
N SER A 376 -17.48 4.69 2.04
CA SER A 376 -18.04 5.65 1.08
C SER A 376 -19.09 6.59 1.70
N GLY A 377 -19.22 6.54 3.03
CA GLY A 377 -20.10 7.41 3.81
C GLY A 377 -21.19 6.65 4.56
N LEU A 378 -22.34 7.31 4.69
CA LEU A 378 -23.51 6.82 5.40
C LEU A 378 -24.74 6.88 4.48
N ASN A 379 -25.49 5.79 4.40
CA ASN A 379 -26.80 5.76 3.73
C ASN A 379 -27.91 5.85 4.77
N VAL A 380 -28.91 6.68 4.51
CA VAL A 380 -30.15 6.75 5.32
C VAL A 380 -31.27 6.13 4.49
N LEU A 381 -31.68 4.91 4.85
CA LEU A 381 -32.70 4.16 4.13
C LEU A 381 -34.06 4.39 4.80
N GLN A 382 -34.94 5.21 4.20
CA GLN A 382 -36.28 5.41 4.77
C GLN A 382 -37.08 4.09 4.82
N PRO A 383 -37.85 3.84 5.90
CA PRO A 383 -38.17 4.76 7.00
C PRO A 383 -37.12 4.81 8.13
N MET A 384 -36.00 4.10 8.02
CA MET A 384 -34.93 4.15 9.01
C MET A 384 -34.22 5.50 8.95
N HIS A 385 -34.10 6.16 10.09
CA HIS A 385 -33.43 7.46 10.22
C HIS A 385 -31.97 7.33 10.65
N ASP A 386 -31.58 6.14 11.13
CA ASP A 386 -30.21 5.90 11.54
C ASP A 386 -29.33 5.66 10.31
N PRO A 387 -28.21 6.40 10.19
CA PRO A 387 -27.30 6.24 9.08
C PRO A 387 -26.58 4.88 9.16
N VAL A 388 -26.63 4.11 8.07
CA VAL A 388 -25.92 2.84 7.93
C VAL A 388 -24.61 3.10 7.18
N PRO A 389 -23.45 2.67 7.71
CA PRO A 389 -22.19 2.81 7.01
C PRO A 389 -22.21 2.04 5.69
N VAL A 390 -21.70 2.68 4.65
CA VAL A 390 -21.59 2.10 3.32
C VAL A 390 -20.15 1.69 3.10
N GLY A 391 -19.93 0.39 2.98
CA GLY A 391 -18.63 -0.16 2.59
C GLY A 391 -18.32 0.05 1.10
N ALA A 392 -17.24 -0.57 0.63
CA ALA A 392 -16.94 -0.63 -0.79
C ALA A 392 -18.09 -1.33 -1.55
N LEU A 393 -18.48 -0.79 -2.70
CA LEU A 393 -19.54 -1.36 -3.56
C LEU A 393 -18.96 -2.38 -4.54
N VAL A 394 -17.69 -2.22 -4.89
CA VAL A 394 -16.94 -3.08 -5.79
C VAL A 394 -15.56 -3.35 -5.18
N PRO A 395 -14.97 -4.54 -5.42
CA PRO A 395 -13.61 -4.85 -4.95
C PRO A 395 -12.59 -3.87 -5.53
N GLN A 396 -11.48 -3.64 -4.82
CA GLN A 396 -10.34 -2.90 -5.43
C GLN A 396 -9.93 -3.55 -6.75
N PHE A 397 -9.67 -2.71 -7.76
CA PHE A 397 -9.21 -3.15 -9.07
C PHE A 397 -7.71 -2.86 -9.22
N TYR A 398 -6.92 -3.92 -9.38
CA TYR A 398 -5.45 -3.86 -9.46
C TYR A 398 -4.92 -4.03 -10.88
N GLY A 399 -5.79 -4.00 -11.88
CA GLY A 399 -5.41 -4.00 -13.29
C GLY A 399 -5.87 -5.23 -14.05
N TYR A 400 -5.88 -5.08 -15.37
CA TYR A 400 -6.13 -6.15 -16.34
C TYR A 400 -4.88 -6.33 -17.18
N TYR A 401 -4.36 -7.54 -17.21
CA TYR A 401 -3.03 -7.87 -17.69
C TYR A 401 -3.11 -8.86 -18.84
N GLU A 402 -2.47 -8.52 -19.96
CA GLU A 402 -2.40 -9.37 -21.14
C GLU A 402 -0.98 -9.83 -21.40
N ARG A 403 -0.84 -11.05 -21.90
CA ARG A 403 0.45 -11.67 -22.17
C ARG A 403 1.19 -10.93 -23.29
N ASP A 404 2.50 -10.79 -23.14
CA ASP A 404 3.38 -10.52 -24.27
C ASP A 404 3.45 -11.73 -25.21
N TRP A 405 2.93 -11.58 -26.42
CA TRP A 405 3.03 -12.61 -27.46
C TRP A 405 4.33 -12.50 -28.27
N TYR A 406 5.08 -11.40 -28.10
CA TYR A 406 6.24 -11.06 -28.90
C TYR A 406 7.57 -11.14 -28.14
N SER A 407 7.58 -11.52 -26.86
CA SER A 407 8.83 -11.63 -26.10
C SER A 407 9.73 -12.70 -26.73
N GLU A 408 10.85 -12.25 -27.28
CA GLU A 408 11.84 -12.98 -28.08
C GLU A 408 12.64 -14.04 -27.28
N ASP A 409 12.36 -14.25 -25.99
CA ASP A 409 13.04 -15.26 -25.16
C ASP A 409 12.63 -16.73 -25.46
N ASP A 410 11.75 -16.95 -26.46
CA ASP A 410 11.59 -18.26 -27.11
C ASP A 410 12.63 -18.47 -28.25
N ASP A 411 13.68 -17.63 -28.30
CA ASP A 411 14.87 -17.85 -29.12
C ASP A 411 15.78 -18.93 -28.51
N GLU A 412 16.00 -19.96 -29.34
CA GLU A 412 17.31 -20.59 -29.50
C GLU A 412 17.88 -21.35 -28.29
N THR A 413 17.16 -22.36 -27.81
CA THR A 413 17.87 -23.64 -27.69
C THR A 413 18.00 -24.18 -29.11
N GLU A 414 18.95 -23.62 -29.86
CA GLU A 414 19.65 -24.38 -30.88
C GLU A 414 20.25 -25.57 -30.14
N ASP A 415 19.48 -26.66 -30.06
CA ASP A 415 20.08 -27.96 -29.84
C ASP A 415 21.08 -28.12 -30.99
N GLU A 416 22.34 -27.78 -30.71
CA GLU A 416 23.49 -28.16 -31.50
C GLU A 416 23.28 -29.62 -31.85
N ALA A 417 22.95 -29.88 -33.12
CA ALA A 417 22.90 -31.21 -33.68
C ALA A 417 24.34 -31.72 -33.85
N ASP A 418 25.10 -31.77 -32.75
CA ASP A 418 26.33 -32.52 -32.61
C ASP A 418 25.95 -33.95 -32.25
N ASP A 419 25.57 -34.74 -33.26
CA ASP A 419 26.04 -36.12 -33.43
C ASP A 419 25.39 -36.75 -34.66
N VAL A 420 26.04 -36.57 -35.81
CA VAL A 420 26.06 -37.61 -36.84
C VAL A 420 27.50 -37.88 -37.21
N GLN A 421 28.17 -38.68 -36.38
CA GLN A 421 29.32 -39.43 -36.84
C GLN A 421 28.89 -40.39 -37.96
N ALA A 422 29.42 -40.11 -39.15
CA ALA A 422 29.90 -41.06 -40.13
C ALA A 422 29.25 -42.46 -40.17
N MET A 423 28.40 -42.69 -41.17
CA MET A 423 28.48 -43.93 -41.94
C MET A 423 28.56 -43.60 -43.43
N GLU A 424 29.75 -43.80 -43.96
CA GLU A 424 30.05 -43.80 -45.39
C GLU A 424 29.29 -44.94 -46.08
N GLY A 425 28.73 -44.63 -47.26
CA GLY A 425 28.62 -45.58 -48.36
C GLY A 425 27.25 -46.16 -48.65
N VAL A 426 26.38 -45.38 -49.32
CA VAL A 426 25.49 -45.89 -50.38
C VAL A 426 25.22 -44.76 -51.37
N GLU A 427 25.78 -44.86 -52.58
CA GLU A 427 25.40 -44.03 -53.72
C GLU A 427 24.01 -44.50 -54.22
N GLY A 428 22.99 -43.68 -54.02
CA GLY A 428 21.61 -43.97 -54.41
C GLY A 428 20.85 -42.68 -54.73
N GLU A 429 20.15 -42.69 -55.86
CA GLU A 429 19.65 -41.55 -56.62
C GLU A 429 18.65 -40.63 -55.86
N GLY A 430 18.91 -39.33 -56.01
CA GLY A 430 18.00 -38.17 -55.98
C GLY A 430 16.57 -38.32 -55.46
N VAL A 431 16.37 -38.01 -54.19
CA VAL A 431 15.05 -37.61 -53.66
C VAL A 431 15.17 -36.27 -52.94
N ASP A 432 14.64 -35.22 -53.57
CA ASP A 432 14.49 -33.85 -53.04
C ASP A 432 13.69 -33.84 -51.73
N SER A 433 14.38 -34.10 -50.63
CA SER A 433 13.82 -34.09 -49.29
C SER A 433 13.89 -32.65 -48.75
N LYS A 434 12.87 -31.86 -49.07
CA LYS A 434 12.70 -30.52 -48.49
C LYS A 434 12.69 -30.62 -46.97
N PRO A 435 13.39 -29.73 -46.24
CA PRO A 435 13.42 -29.74 -44.79
C PRO A 435 11.99 -29.60 -44.26
N THR A 436 11.50 -30.66 -43.62
CA THR A 436 10.21 -30.67 -42.94
C THR A 436 10.30 -29.66 -41.79
N LYS A 437 9.70 -28.48 -41.96
CA LYS A 437 9.49 -27.51 -40.89
C LYS A 437 8.84 -28.25 -39.72
N ARG A 438 9.58 -28.45 -38.62
CA ARG A 438 9.02 -28.95 -37.37
C ARG A 438 7.87 -28.00 -37.00
N LYS A 439 6.64 -28.52 -36.96
CA LYS A 439 5.50 -27.76 -36.47
C LYS A 439 5.85 -27.36 -35.04
N ARG A 440 6.06 -26.05 -34.79
CA ARG A 440 6.12 -25.52 -33.42
C ARG A 440 4.90 -26.07 -32.69
N GLU A 441 5.12 -26.79 -31.60
CA GLU A 441 4.01 -27.24 -30.76
C GLU A 441 3.20 -26.00 -30.37
N PRO A 442 1.87 -26.06 -30.45
CA PRO A 442 1.05 -24.92 -30.09
C PRO A 442 1.35 -24.56 -28.65
N VAL A 443 1.96 -23.38 -28.45
CA VAL A 443 2.16 -22.78 -27.15
C VAL A 443 0.80 -22.81 -26.46
N GLY A 444 0.69 -23.60 -25.38
CA GLY A 444 -0.56 -23.78 -24.67
C GLY A 444 -1.21 -22.44 -24.34
N TYR A 445 -2.53 -22.37 -24.44
CA TYR A 445 -3.27 -21.15 -24.15
C TYR A 445 -2.89 -20.60 -22.76
N LEU A 446 -2.55 -19.31 -22.72
CA LEU A 446 -2.36 -18.56 -21.48
C LEU A 446 -3.39 -17.45 -21.44
N SER A 447 -4.15 -17.44 -20.34
CA SER A 447 -5.24 -16.50 -20.14
C SER A 447 -4.74 -15.12 -19.74
N SER A 448 -5.50 -14.07 -20.08
CA SER A 448 -5.33 -12.77 -19.45
C SER A 448 -5.69 -12.83 -17.97
N ILE A 449 -5.19 -11.88 -17.20
CA ILE A 449 -5.31 -11.86 -15.75
C ILE A 449 -6.02 -10.59 -15.33
N LEU A 450 -7.11 -10.75 -14.59
CA LEU A 450 -7.76 -9.67 -13.88
C LEU A 450 -7.37 -9.75 -12.40
N LEU A 451 -6.70 -8.72 -11.89
CA LEU A 451 -6.30 -8.62 -10.49
C LEU A 451 -7.29 -7.79 -9.69
N LEU A 452 -7.76 -8.35 -8.58
CA LEU A 452 -8.78 -7.78 -7.70
C LEU A 452 -8.39 -7.93 -6.22
N GLU A 453 -9.06 -7.18 -5.36
CA GLU A 453 -9.03 -7.38 -3.90
C GLU A 453 -9.46 -8.80 -3.49
N ASP A 454 -8.79 -9.34 -2.48
CA ASP A 454 -9.29 -10.51 -1.74
C ASP A 454 -10.35 -10.06 -0.73
N CYS A 455 -11.62 -10.04 -1.15
CA CYS A 455 -12.76 -9.64 -0.32
C CYS A 455 -13.11 -10.63 0.81
N GLY A 456 -12.31 -11.68 1.02
CA GLY A 456 -12.47 -12.61 2.13
C GLY A 456 -13.24 -13.87 1.78
N GLU A 457 -13.85 -14.47 2.80
CA GLU A 457 -14.50 -15.77 2.69
C GLU A 457 -15.93 -15.63 2.20
N MET A 458 -16.35 -16.57 1.34
CA MET A 458 -17.73 -16.63 0.89
C MET A 458 -18.64 -16.84 2.10
N VAL A 459 -19.64 -15.97 2.25
CA VAL A 459 -20.64 -16.09 3.31
C VAL A 459 -21.45 -17.36 3.08
N ASP A 460 -21.35 -18.34 3.99
CA ASP A 460 -22.26 -19.48 3.98
C ASP A 460 -23.61 -19.05 4.56
N ALA A 461 -24.61 -18.88 3.68
CA ALA A 461 -25.96 -18.50 4.07
C ALA A 461 -26.59 -19.43 5.11
N ARG A 462 -26.09 -20.67 5.25
CA ARG A 462 -26.55 -21.63 6.26
C ARG A 462 -26.01 -21.30 7.65
N GLU A 463 -24.81 -20.73 7.71
CA GLU A 463 -24.13 -20.31 8.94
C GLU A 463 -24.60 -18.94 9.44
N LEU A 464 -25.31 -18.18 8.60
CA LEU A 464 -25.95 -16.95 9.02
C LEU A 464 -27.02 -17.23 10.09
N THR A 465 -26.91 -16.54 11.22
CA THR A 465 -27.96 -16.49 12.26
C THR A 465 -29.24 -15.87 11.70
N LEU A 466 -30.38 -16.06 12.39
CA LEU A 466 -31.65 -15.43 11.97
C LEU A 466 -31.55 -13.90 11.85
N ASP A 467 -30.74 -13.27 12.71
CA ASP A 467 -30.52 -11.82 12.68
C ASP A 467 -29.58 -11.37 11.56
N GLN A 468 -28.81 -12.30 10.96
CA GLN A 468 -27.89 -12.02 9.84
C GLN A 468 -28.47 -12.45 8.48
N LYS A 469 -29.61 -13.17 8.46
CA LYS A 469 -30.36 -13.56 7.26
C LYS A 469 -31.37 -12.49 6.92
#